data_AF-A0A1G1G2S1-F1
#
_entry.id   AF-A0A1G1G2S1-F1
#
_cell.length_a   1.000
_cell.length_b   1.000
_cell.length_c   1.000
_cell.angle_alpha   90.00
_cell.angle_beta   90.00
_cell.angle_gamma   90.00
#
_symmetry.space_group_name_H-M   'P 1'
#
loop_
_entity.id
_entity.type
_entity.pdbx_description
1 polymer ?
#
loop_
_entity_poly.entity_id
_entity_poly.type
_entity_poly.pdbx_seq_one_letter_code
_entity_poly.pdbx_strand_id
1 'polypeptide(L)' 'MLEGPDGKGDFVRTGTVIGMNRGVVKKITPNRMIIEEKYKTYTGEVERKEIIVELRKKKEETR' A
#
# COMPACT_ATOMS: atom_id res chain seq x y z
N MET A 1 2.26 2.55 10.44
CA MET A 1 3.48 1.77 10.16
C MET A 1 3.02 0.53 9.43
N LEU A 2 3.47 0.37 8.19
CA LEU A 2 3.27 -0.87 7.45
C LEU A 2 4.45 -1.78 7.74
N GLU A 3 4.20 -3.06 7.97
CA GLU A 3 5.27 -4.05 8.12
C GLU A 3 5.49 -4.72 6.77
N GLY A 4 6.70 -4.61 6.25
CA GLY A 4 7.14 -5.30 5.06
C GLY A 4 7.36 -6.80 5.33
N PRO A 5 7.45 -7.62 4.27
CA PRO A 5 7.78 -9.05 4.42
C PRO A 5 9.17 -9.30 5.04
N ASP A 6 10.02 -8.28 5.09
CA ASP A 6 11.32 -8.27 5.76
C ASP A 6 11.25 -7.96 7.27
N GLY A 7 10.04 -7.78 7.81
CA GLY A 7 9.78 -7.43 9.22
C GLY A 7 10.13 -5.98 9.56
N LYS A 8 10.48 -5.13 8.57
CA LYS A 8 10.73 -3.72 8.80
C LYS A 8 9.44 -2.92 8.73
N GLY A 9 9.31 -1.97 9.65
CA GLY A 9 8.18 -1.05 9.64
C GLY A 9 8.48 0.23 8.90
N ASP A 10 7.74 0.48 7.84
CA ASP A 10 7.84 1.70 7.07
C ASP A 10 6.73 2.69 7.42
N PHE A 11 7.11 3.96 7.54
CA PHE A 11 6.18 5.08 7.62
C PHE A 11 5.87 5.56 6.20
N VAL A 12 4.66 5.31 5.74
CA VAL A 12 4.21 5.71 4.41
C VAL A 12 3.22 6.87 4.51
N ARG A 13 3.23 7.72 3.50
CA ARG A 13 2.29 8.84 3.31
C ARG A 13 1.69 8.76 1.90
N THR A 14 0.72 9.60 1.60
CA THR A 14 0.24 9.77 0.23
C THR A 14 1.39 10.14 -0.69
N GLY A 15 1.45 9.51 -1.87
CA GLY A 15 2.53 9.64 -2.84
C GLY A 15 3.76 8.76 -2.57
N THR A 16 3.84 8.06 -1.43
CA THR A 16 4.92 7.10 -1.19
C THR A 16 4.82 5.94 -2.18
N VAL A 17 5.96 5.55 -2.76
CA VAL A 17 6.07 4.39 -3.64
C VAL A 17 6.38 3.16 -2.79
N ILE A 18 5.60 2.10 -2.95
CA ILE A 18 5.69 0.84 -2.20
C ILE A 18 5.52 -0.36 -3.12
N GLY A 19 6.07 -1.51 -2.71
CA GLY A 19 5.97 -2.76 -3.45
C GLY A 19 6.85 -2.83 -4.70
N MET A 20 6.99 -4.04 -5.25
CA MET A 20 7.85 -4.30 -6.42
C MET A 20 7.29 -3.68 -7.72
N ASN A 21 5.97 -3.51 -7.81
CA ASN A 21 5.30 -2.94 -8.98
C ASN A 21 5.23 -1.41 -8.96
N ARG A 22 6.03 -0.76 -8.10
CA ARG A 22 6.07 0.70 -7.93
C ARG A 22 4.68 1.28 -7.63
N GLY A 23 3.94 0.62 -6.75
CA GLY A 23 2.62 1.07 -6.31
C GLY A 23 2.71 2.40 -5.60
N VAL A 24 1.77 3.31 -5.88
CA VAL A 24 1.75 4.64 -5.29
C VAL A 24 0.58 4.73 -4.32
N VAL A 25 0.85 5.10 -3.07
CA VAL A 25 -0.21 5.33 -2.09
C VAL A 25 -1.05 6.53 -2.51
N LYS A 26 -2.30 6.30 -2.89
CA LYS A 26 -3.24 7.36 -3.29
C LYS A 26 -3.96 7.96 -2.10
N LYS A 27 -4.36 7.11 -1.15
CA LYS A 27 -5.15 7.54 0.00
C LYS A 27 -4.85 6.68 1.21
N ILE A 28 -4.76 7.31 2.37
CA ILE A 28 -4.67 6.65 3.66
C ILE A 28 -5.88 7.08 4.48
N THR A 29 -6.56 6.11 5.08
CA THR A 29 -7.66 6.32 6.02
C THR A 29 -7.35 5.53 7.30
N PRO A 30 -8.07 5.77 8.41
CA PRO A 30 -7.78 5.09 9.68
C PRO A 30 -7.84 3.56 9.62
N ASN A 31 -8.57 2.98 8.68
CA ASN A 31 -8.81 1.53 8.56
C ASN A 31 -8.33 0.91 7.25
N ARG A 32 -7.97 1.70 6.25
CA ARG A 32 -7.50 1.19 4.95
C ARG A 32 -6.57 2.15 4.24
N MET A 33 -5.76 1.59 3.35
CA MET A 33 -4.89 2.29 2.43
C MET A 33 -5.22 1.88 1.01
N ILE A 34 -5.24 2.85 0.10
CA ILE A 34 -5.48 2.64 -1.32
C ILE A 34 -4.17 2.89 -2.06
N ILE A 35 -3.73 1.90 -2.82
CA ILE A 35 -2.50 1.89 -3.59
C ILE A 35 -2.87 1.74 -5.06
N GLU A 36 -2.30 2.56 -5.92
CA GLU A 36 -2.44 2.40 -7.37
C GLU A 36 -1.15 1.79 -7.93
N GLU A 37 -1.28 0.63 -8.55
CA GLU A 37 -0.19 -0.03 -9.29
C GLU A 37 -0.44 0.05 -10.79
N LYS A 38 0.64 0.19 -11.56
CA LYS A 38 0.61 0.16 -13.02
C LYS A 38 1.09 -1.20 -13.49
N TYR A 39 0.30 -1.84 -14.33
CA TYR A 39 0.64 -3.12 -14.91
C TYR A 39 0.63 -3.02 -16.42
N LYS A 40 1.62 -3.65 -17.04
CA LYS A 40 1.62 -3.84 -18.48
C LYS A 40 0.83 -5.10 -18.78
N THR A 41 -0.22 -4.96 -19.58
CA THR A 41 -1.02 -6.09 -20.05
C THR A 41 -0.23 -6.92 -21.06
N TYR A 42 -0.73 -8.11 -21.40
CA TYR A 42 -0.10 -8.97 -22.41
C TYR A 42 -0.07 -8.33 -23.81
N THR A 43 -0.99 -7.39 -24.09
CA THR A 43 -1.03 -6.60 -25.35
C THR A 43 -0.06 -5.43 -25.34
N GLY A 44 0.52 -5.10 -24.19
CA GLY A 44 1.47 -4.02 -24.01
C GLY A 44 0.85 -2.69 -23.54
N GLU A 45 -0.45 -2.66 -23.30
CA GLU A 45 -1.16 -1.51 -22.73
C GLU A 45 -0.82 -1.35 -21.24
N VAL A 46 -0.87 -0.12 -20.73
CA VAL A 46 -0.62 0.18 -19.31
C VAL A 46 -1.96 0.38 -18.62
N GLU A 47 -2.34 -0.59 -17.79
CA GLU A 47 -3.51 -0.51 -16.95
C GLU A 47 -3.15 -0.05 -15.53
N ARG A 48 -4.11 0.59 -14.87
CA ARG A 48 -4.01 0.98 -13.45
C ARG A 48 -4.95 0.12 -12.64
N LYS A 49 -4.43 -0.47 -11.57
CA LYS A 49 -5.22 -1.27 -10.65
C LYS A 49 -5.13 -0.68 -9.26
N GLU A 50 -6.28 -0.50 -8.62
CA GLU A 50 -6.35 -0.13 -7.22
C GLU A 50 -6.26 -1.37 -6.33
N ILE A 51 -5.39 -1.30 -5.34
CA ILE A 51 -5.19 -2.30 -4.31
C ILE A 51 -5.60 -1.67 -2.99
N ILE A 52 -6.54 -2.30 -2.30
CA ILE A 52 -7.02 -1.86 -0.99
C ILE A 52 -6.36 -2.74 0.06
N VAL A 53 -5.57 -2.12 0.93
CA VAL A 53 -4.94 -2.77 2.08
C VAL A 53 -5.69 -2.34 3.33
N GLU A 54 -6.29 -3.30 4.03
CA GLU A 54 -6.89 -3.02 5.33
C GLU A 54 -5.80 -2.82 6.39
N LEU A 55 -5.86 -1.70 7.09
CA LEU A 55 -4.97 -1.40 8.20
C LEU A 55 -5.60 -1.97 9.47
N ARG A 56 -4.93 -2.95 10.08
CA ARG A 56 -5.30 -3.39 11.42
C ARG A 56 -5.14 -2.21 12.37
N LYS A 57 -6.19 -1.87 13.11
CA LYS A 57 -6.06 -0.96 14.25
C LYS A 57 -5.01 -1.57 15.19
N LYS A 58 -3.96 -0.82 15.49
CA LYS A 58 -3.00 -1.21 16.53
C LYS A 58 -3.84 -1.46 17.77
N LYS A 59 -3.91 -2.71 18.26
CA LYS A 59 -4.44 -2.96 19.60
C LYS A 59 -3.55 -2.11 20.51
N GLU A 60 -4.13 -1.11 21.15
CA GLU A 60 -3.50 -0.54 22.33
C GLU A 60 -3.32 -1.73 23.28
N GLU A 61 -2.07 -2.15 23.47
CA GLU A 61 -1.73 -2.95 24.64
C GLU A 61 -1.98 -2.04 25.84
N THR A 62 -3.19 -2.13 26.39
CA THR A 62 -3.49 -1.62 27.72
C THR A 62 -2.55 -2.33 28.68
N ARG A 63 -1.53 -1.61 29.14
CA ARG A 63 -0.76 -1.97 30.33
C ARG A 63 -1.45 -1.45 31.57
#